data_AF-A0A0C3N891-F1
#
_entry.id   AF-A0A0C3N891-F1
#
_cell.length_a   1.000
_cell.length_b   1.000
_cell.length_c   1.000
_cell.angle_alpha   90.00
_cell.angle_beta   90.00
_cell.angle_gamma   90.00
#
_symmetry.space_group_name_H-M   'P 1'
#
loop_
_entity.id
_entity.type
_entity.pdbx_description
1 polymer ?
#
loop_
_entity_poly.entity_id
_entity_poly.type
_entity_poly.pdbx_seq_one_letter_code
_entity_poly.pdbx_strand_id
1 'polypeptide(L)'
;MLCCHHEHADAVIEEFDFHKLWDMYGIVGDIVLFTNDFPHADIYGMLSPDILHQLIKGGFKDHLVDWVKHYLIHIHGKTQAEKVLDEIDQQIAAVAPYTGLQCFPQGRHFKRWTSDDSKGLMKVYITAIEGYVPQYVIFTFQAFLEFCYLVCQNIITQQTLVEIDNALRCFHLYHEVFQNAGVVDTFSLPWQHAMKHYYHLICQFGTPNGLCSSITESKHIKAVKWPYRCTNHFQALRQMLLINQRLDKLIAACTDFKECGMLNEPLLSHALGALGQHSSDTDDLCDQVGESHDMANEIEELGDAIDAPRSVKAHVSLACTHHMSQPSTLYILGC
;
A
#
# COMPACT_ATOMS: atom_id res chain seq x y z
N MET A 1 10.24 17.06 -15.63
CA MET A 1 10.46 18.28 -14.83
C MET A 1 10.80 17.84 -13.40
N LEU A 2 12.07 17.90 -12.98
CA LEU A 2 12.50 17.61 -11.59
C LEU A 2 13.97 18.03 -11.29
N CYS A 3 14.55 18.92 -12.09
CA CYS A 3 15.84 19.56 -11.75
C CYS A 3 15.61 21.07 -11.64
N CYS A 4 14.70 21.49 -10.76
CA CYS A 4 14.60 22.89 -10.39
C CYS A 4 15.49 23.06 -9.16
N HIS A 5 16.68 23.63 -9.33
CA HIS A 5 17.40 24.18 -8.19
C HIS A 5 16.62 25.39 -7.66
N HIS A 6 16.80 25.71 -6.37
CA HIS A 6 16.20 26.87 -5.71
C HIS A 6 16.25 28.15 -6.58
N GLU A 7 17.42 28.40 -7.19
CA GLU A 7 17.65 29.51 -8.14
C GLU A 7 16.75 29.49 -9.38
N HIS A 8 16.43 28.30 -9.90
CA HIS A 8 15.54 28.17 -11.05
C HIS A 8 14.08 28.41 -10.65
N ALA A 9 13.65 27.90 -9.48
CA ALA A 9 12.31 28.15 -8.98
C ALA A 9 12.09 29.65 -8.75
N ASP A 10 13.04 30.33 -8.11
CA ASP A 10 13.00 31.78 -7.86
C ASP A 10 12.97 32.57 -9.18
N ALA A 11 13.83 32.23 -10.14
CA ALA A 11 13.85 32.89 -11.45
C ALA A 11 12.52 32.73 -12.20
N VAL A 12 11.86 31.57 -12.11
CA VAL A 12 10.58 31.33 -12.75
C VAL A 12 9.45 32.08 -12.01
N ILE A 13 9.50 32.15 -10.67
CA ILE A 13 8.54 32.89 -9.85
C ILE A 13 8.61 34.40 -10.14
N GLU A 14 9.80 34.95 -10.35
CA GLU A 14 9.98 36.36 -10.71
C GLU A 14 9.50 36.68 -12.14
N GLU A 15 9.68 35.75 -13.08
CA GLU A 15 9.45 36.00 -14.51
C GLU A 15 7.99 35.77 -14.95
N PHE A 16 7.26 34.85 -14.31
CA PHE A 16 5.94 34.42 -14.77
C PHE A 16 4.80 34.83 -13.83
N ASP A 17 3.62 35.07 -14.40
CA ASP A 17 2.40 35.23 -13.62
C ASP A 17 1.98 33.92 -12.94
N PHE A 18 1.16 34.01 -11.88
CA PHE A 18 0.74 32.84 -11.10
C PHE A 18 0.01 31.77 -11.92
N HIS A 19 -0.68 32.15 -12.99
CA HIS A 19 -1.40 31.20 -13.83
C HIS A 19 -0.42 30.36 -14.66
N LYS A 20 0.60 30.98 -15.25
CA LYS A 20 1.67 30.28 -15.96
C LYS A 20 2.54 29.45 -15.02
N LEU A 21 2.83 29.96 -13.82
CA LEU A 21 3.57 29.21 -12.79
C LEU A 21 2.86 27.90 -12.45
N TRP A 22 1.55 27.94 -12.22
CA TRP A 22 0.77 26.75 -11.93
C TRP A 22 0.69 25.80 -13.12
N ASP A 23 0.29 26.30 -14.29
CA ASP A 23 0.01 25.44 -15.44
C ASP A 23 1.26 24.82 -16.07
N MET A 24 2.35 25.59 -16.16
CA MET A 24 3.56 25.14 -16.85
C MET A 24 4.57 24.49 -15.91
N TYR A 25 4.66 24.97 -14.67
CA TYR A 25 5.69 24.55 -13.72
C TYR A 25 5.14 23.83 -12.49
N GLY A 26 3.82 23.84 -12.27
CA GLY A 26 3.22 23.28 -11.06
C GLY A 26 3.62 24.02 -9.78
N ILE A 27 4.05 25.27 -9.90
CA ILE A 27 4.52 26.10 -8.78
C ILE A 27 3.38 27.02 -8.33
N VAL A 28 3.15 27.07 -7.02
CA VAL A 28 2.24 28.03 -6.39
C VAL A 28 3.06 29.24 -5.96
N GLY A 29 3.08 30.28 -6.79
CA GLY A 29 4.00 31.42 -6.65
C GLY A 29 3.73 32.34 -5.45
N ASP A 30 2.59 32.22 -4.79
CA ASP A 30 2.23 33.00 -3.60
C ASP A 30 2.50 32.26 -2.27
N ILE A 31 3.08 31.05 -2.33
CA ILE A 31 3.43 30.26 -1.15
C ILE A 31 4.94 30.13 -1.03
N VAL A 32 5.49 30.68 0.05
CA VAL A 32 6.85 30.38 0.48
C VAL A 32 6.83 29.07 1.25
N LEU A 33 7.64 28.10 0.79
CA LEU A 33 7.74 26.81 1.45
C LEU A 33 8.38 26.95 2.83
N PHE A 34 7.91 26.18 3.82
CA PHE A 34 8.44 26.22 5.19
C PHE A 34 9.96 25.99 5.27
N THR A 35 10.51 25.23 4.32
CA THR A 35 11.93 24.88 4.25
C THR A 35 12.76 25.86 3.41
N ASN A 36 12.18 26.93 2.88
CA ASN A 36 12.85 27.84 1.94
C ASN A 36 14.12 28.47 2.52
N ASP A 37 14.09 28.82 3.80
CA ASP A 37 15.20 29.51 4.47
C ASP A 37 16.20 28.53 5.13
N PHE A 38 16.08 27.23 4.86
CA PHE A 38 16.92 26.22 5.50
C PHE A 38 18.23 26.11 4.71
N PRO A 39 19.39 26.49 5.27
CA PRO A 39 20.63 26.71 4.52
C PRO A 39 21.23 25.45 3.85
N HIS A 40 20.72 24.26 4.18
CA HIS A 40 21.19 22.98 3.65
C HIS A 40 20.04 22.07 3.18
N ALA A 41 18.83 22.61 2.98
CA ALA A 41 17.68 21.84 2.53
C ALA A 41 17.09 22.46 1.26
N ASP A 42 17.37 21.86 0.10
CA ASP A 42 16.70 22.19 -1.15
C ASP A 42 15.49 21.27 -1.30
N ILE A 43 14.29 21.79 -1.01
CA ILE A 43 13.04 21.03 -1.10
C ILE A 43 12.76 20.50 -2.51
N TYR A 44 13.21 21.22 -3.54
CA TYR A 44 13.04 20.81 -4.94
C TYR A 44 13.99 19.66 -5.29
N GLY A 45 15.16 19.63 -4.65
CA GLY A 45 16.11 18.51 -4.72
C GLY A 45 15.75 17.33 -3.83
N MET A 46 14.96 17.52 -2.76
CA MET A 46 14.63 16.50 -1.74
C MET A 46 13.36 15.68 -2.03
N LEU A 47 12.80 15.78 -3.23
CA LEU A 47 11.62 14.99 -3.63
C LEU A 47 12.00 13.53 -3.85
N SER A 48 11.91 12.73 -2.78
CA SER A 48 12.17 11.28 -2.81
C SER A 48 11.08 10.51 -3.55
N PRO A 49 11.37 9.28 -4.04
CA PRO A 49 10.36 8.42 -4.66
C PRO A 49 9.24 8.08 -3.68
N ASP A 50 8.00 8.15 -4.14
CA ASP A 50 6.82 7.83 -3.34
C ASP A 50 6.03 6.70 -4.01
N ILE A 51 6.25 5.48 -3.54
CA ILE A 51 5.55 4.29 -4.07
C ILE A 51 4.04 4.43 -3.92
N LEU A 52 3.57 4.98 -2.80
CA LEU A 52 2.16 5.01 -2.48
C LEU A 52 1.39 5.96 -3.41
N HIS A 53 1.82 7.21 -3.49
CA HIS A 53 1.13 8.23 -4.26
C HIS A 53 1.46 8.16 -5.74
N GLN A 54 2.71 7.88 -6.11
CA GLN A 54 3.11 7.89 -7.52
C GLN A 54 2.76 6.58 -8.21
N LEU A 55 3.07 5.42 -7.61
CA LEU A 55 2.87 4.13 -8.27
C LEU A 55 1.49 3.54 -7.99
N ILE A 56 1.15 3.33 -6.72
CA ILE A 56 -0.08 2.60 -6.37
C ILE A 56 -1.31 3.45 -6.67
N LYS A 57 -1.39 4.66 -6.11
CA LYS A 57 -2.53 5.55 -6.32
C LYS A 57 -2.50 6.14 -7.73
N GLY A 58 -1.39 6.75 -8.11
CA GLY A 58 -1.28 7.45 -9.38
C GLY A 58 -1.20 6.50 -10.59
N GLY A 59 -0.14 5.70 -10.65
CA GLY A 59 0.15 4.82 -11.78
C GLY A 59 -0.87 3.70 -11.98
N PHE A 60 -1.21 2.96 -10.93
CA PHE A 60 -2.13 1.84 -11.05
C PHE A 60 -3.59 2.27 -11.03
N LYS A 61 -4.04 2.84 -9.91
CA LYS A 61 -5.47 3.13 -9.70
C LYS A 61 -5.97 4.25 -10.63
N ASP A 62 -5.33 5.41 -10.59
CA ASP A 62 -5.85 6.61 -11.26
C ASP A 62 -5.55 6.61 -12.76
N HIS A 63 -4.55 5.85 -13.23
CA HIS A 63 -4.25 5.69 -14.66
C HIS A 63 -4.63 4.33 -15.21
N LEU A 64 -3.87 3.26 -14.90
CA LEU A 64 -4.00 2.00 -15.63
C LEU A 64 -5.40 1.36 -15.53
N VAL A 65 -6.01 1.34 -14.33
CA VAL A 65 -7.37 0.81 -14.16
C VAL A 65 -8.41 1.67 -14.91
N ASP A 66 -8.23 2.99 -14.89
CA ASP A 66 -9.12 3.91 -15.60
C ASP A 66 -8.97 3.80 -17.12
N TRP A 67 -7.74 3.63 -17.62
CA TRP A 67 -7.45 3.41 -19.04
C TRP A 67 -8.05 2.12 -19.56
N VAL A 68 -8.05 1.02 -18.77
CA VAL A 68 -8.76 -0.21 -19.15
C VAL A 68 -10.26 0.05 -19.30
N LYS A 69 -10.85 0.79 -18.37
CA LYS A 69 -12.27 1.18 -18.46
C LYS A 69 -12.54 2.00 -19.71
N HIS A 70 -11.72 3.02 -19.99
CA HIS A 70 -11.86 3.86 -21.18
C HIS A 70 -11.64 3.08 -22.48
N TYR A 71 -10.67 2.17 -22.51
CA TYR A 71 -10.42 1.25 -23.62
C TYR A 71 -11.67 0.42 -23.94
N LEU A 72 -12.28 -0.22 -22.93
CA LEU A 72 -13.48 -1.04 -23.13
C LEU A 72 -14.66 -0.20 -23.64
N ILE A 73 -14.84 1.02 -23.12
CA ILE A 73 -15.87 1.96 -23.59
C ILE A 73 -15.64 2.34 -25.05
N HIS A 74 -14.38 2.59 -25.44
CA HIS A 74 -14.05 2.97 -26.81
C HIS A 74 -14.32 1.84 -27.82
N ILE A 75 -14.00 0.58 -27.46
CA ILE A 75 -14.17 -0.57 -28.35
C ILE A 75 -15.61 -1.08 -28.41
N HIS A 76 -16.30 -1.16 -27.27
CA HIS A 76 -17.61 -1.82 -27.17
C HIS A 76 -18.79 -0.84 -27.04
N GLY A 77 -18.52 0.45 -26.80
CA GLY A 77 -19.52 1.41 -26.37
C GLY A 77 -19.89 1.23 -24.90
N LYS A 78 -20.44 2.29 -24.30
CA LYS A 78 -20.65 2.39 -22.84
C LYS A 78 -21.42 1.21 -22.24
N THR A 79 -22.56 0.84 -22.82
CA THR A 79 -23.45 -0.19 -22.24
C THR A 79 -22.82 -1.58 -22.27
N GLN A 80 -22.10 -1.93 -23.33
CA GLN A 80 -21.43 -3.24 -23.41
C GLN A 80 -20.16 -3.25 -22.55
N ALA A 81 -19.44 -2.13 -22.49
CA ALA A 81 -18.30 -1.99 -21.59
C ALA A 81 -18.69 -2.14 -20.12
N GLU A 82 -19.83 -1.59 -19.69
CA GLU A 82 -20.36 -1.77 -18.33
C GLU A 82 -20.59 -3.26 -18.01
N LYS A 83 -21.16 -4.04 -18.94
CA LYS A 83 -21.32 -5.49 -18.75
C LYS A 83 -19.99 -6.23 -18.62
N VAL A 84 -19.01 -5.89 -19.46
CA VAL A 84 -17.67 -6.49 -19.39
C VAL A 84 -16.98 -6.11 -18.07
N LEU A 85 -17.16 -4.89 -17.61
CA LEU A 85 -16.64 -4.45 -16.30
C LEU A 85 -17.31 -5.23 -15.15
N ASP A 86 -18.62 -5.47 -15.22
CA ASP A 86 -19.33 -6.31 -14.25
C ASP A 86 -18.81 -7.77 -14.27
N GLU A 87 -18.50 -8.31 -15.44
CA GLU A 87 -17.89 -9.65 -15.59
C GLU A 87 -16.48 -9.71 -14.97
N ILE A 88 -15.66 -8.68 -15.20
CA ILE A 88 -14.34 -8.51 -14.54
C ILE A 88 -14.51 -8.46 -13.02
N ASP A 89 -15.51 -7.72 -12.53
CA ASP A 89 -15.79 -7.60 -11.09
C ASP A 89 -16.27 -8.92 -10.48
N GLN A 90 -17.04 -9.72 -11.21
CA GLN A 90 -17.39 -11.09 -10.82
C GLN A 90 -16.16 -12.01 -10.77
N GLN A 91 -15.25 -11.89 -11.72
CA GLN A 91 -14.01 -12.69 -11.73
C GLN A 91 -13.10 -12.34 -10.54
N ILE A 92 -13.02 -11.07 -10.18
CA ILE A 92 -12.33 -10.60 -8.97
C ILE A 92 -12.99 -11.17 -7.71
N ALA A 93 -14.32 -11.19 -7.65
CA ALA A 93 -15.06 -11.75 -6.52
C ALA A 93 -14.94 -13.27 -6.40
N ALA A 94 -14.70 -13.97 -7.51
CA ALA A 94 -14.54 -15.42 -7.56
C ALA A 94 -13.15 -15.92 -7.12
N VAL A 95 -12.20 -15.02 -6.86
CA VAL A 95 -10.85 -15.38 -6.40
C VAL A 95 -10.94 -16.14 -5.09
N ALA A 96 -10.33 -17.33 -5.04
CA ALA A 96 -10.35 -18.19 -3.86
C ALA A 96 -9.63 -17.51 -2.68
N PRO A 97 -10.19 -17.59 -1.45
CA PRO A 97 -9.52 -17.07 -0.27
C PRO A 97 -8.16 -17.72 -0.06
N TYR A 98 -7.12 -16.90 0.11
CA TYR A 98 -5.76 -17.34 0.40
C TYR A 98 -5.11 -16.42 1.43
N THR A 99 -4.27 -16.97 2.30
CA THR A 99 -3.58 -16.20 3.34
C THR A 99 -2.74 -15.07 2.72
N GLY A 100 -2.99 -13.82 3.13
CA GLY A 100 -2.29 -12.65 2.58
C GLY A 100 -2.83 -12.12 1.25
N LEU A 101 -3.92 -12.70 0.73
CA LEU A 101 -4.69 -12.18 -0.39
C LEU A 101 -6.01 -11.61 0.12
N GLN A 102 -6.30 -10.35 -0.23
CA GLN A 102 -7.57 -9.71 0.12
C GLN A 102 -8.66 -10.22 -0.83
N CYS A 103 -9.78 -10.68 -0.26
CA CYS A 103 -10.96 -11.04 -1.03
C CYS A 103 -11.77 -9.77 -1.36
N PHE A 104 -12.37 -9.74 -2.55
CA PHE A 104 -13.15 -8.60 -3.04
C PHE A 104 -14.56 -9.05 -3.48
N PRO A 105 -15.50 -9.31 -2.55
CA PRO A 105 -16.82 -9.87 -2.88
C PRO A 105 -17.66 -9.00 -3.83
N GLN A 106 -17.36 -7.70 -3.90
CA GLN A 106 -18.04 -6.71 -4.75
C GLN A 106 -17.13 -6.25 -5.91
N GLY A 107 -16.08 -7.00 -6.22
CA GLY A 107 -15.08 -6.62 -7.22
C GLY A 107 -14.40 -5.30 -6.84
N ARG A 108 -14.33 -4.39 -7.80
CA ARG A 108 -13.67 -3.08 -7.69
C ARG A 108 -14.58 -1.98 -7.14
N HIS A 109 -15.82 -2.29 -6.77
CA HIS A 109 -16.79 -1.30 -6.28
C HIS A 109 -16.50 -0.87 -4.84
N PHE A 110 -15.40 -0.16 -4.64
CA PHE A 110 -15.05 0.42 -3.35
C PHE A 110 -15.86 1.69 -3.08
N LYS A 111 -16.60 1.72 -1.96
CA LYS A 111 -17.24 2.97 -1.48
C LYS A 111 -16.22 4.08 -1.24
N ARG A 112 -15.02 3.69 -0.79
CA ARG A 112 -13.84 4.55 -0.67
C ARG A 112 -12.62 3.72 -1.04
N TRP A 113 -11.93 4.11 -2.10
CA TRP A 113 -10.76 3.40 -2.57
C TRP A 113 -9.54 3.77 -1.71
N THR A 114 -8.97 2.80 -1.00
CA THR A 114 -7.77 3.01 -0.17
C THR A 114 -6.48 2.53 -0.85
N SER A 115 -5.34 2.86 -0.23
CA SER A 115 -4.03 2.29 -0.59
C SER A 115 -4.07 0.77 -0.63
N ASP A 116 -4.61 0.17 0.43
CA ASP A 116 -4.52 -1.27 0.63
C ASP A 116 -5.47 -2.01 -0.30
N ASP A 117 -6.65 -1.44 -0.58
CA ASP A 117 -7.52 -1.93 -1.65
C ASP A 117 -6.81 -1.94 -3.01
N SER A 118 -6.04 -0.89 -3.31
CA SER A 118 -5.28 -0.80 -4.56
C SER A 118 -4.20 -1.90 -4.62
N LYS A 119 -3.42 -2.08 -3.56
CA LYS A 119 -2.39 -3.13 -3.47
C LYS A 119 -2.98 -4.53 -3.55
N GLY A 120 -4.11 -4.77 -2.88
CA GLY A 120 -4.82 -6.04 -2.94
C GLY A 120 -5.35 -6.31 -4.35
N LEU A 121 -5.93 -5.28 -4.99
CA LEU A 121 -6.44 -5.39 -6.35
C LEU A 121 -5.31 -5.66 -7.36
N MET A 122 -4.15 -5.00 -7.23
CA MET A 122 -2.97 -5.23 -8.08
C MET A 122 -2.60 -6.72 -8.20
N LYS A 123 -2.77 -7.50 -7.12
CA LYS A 123 -2.43 -8.94 -7.10
C LYS A 123 -3.37 -9.80 -7.95
N VAL A 124 -4.61 -9.38 -8.16
CA VAL A 124 -5.66 -10.16 -8.84
C VAL A 124 -6.09 -9.54 -10.16
N TYR A 125 -5.69 -8.31 -10.45
CA TYR A 125 -6.24 -7.55 -11.56
C TYR A 125 -5.87 -8.13 -12.94
N ILE A 126 -4.63 -8.60 -13.12
CA ILE A 126 -4.17 -9.16 -14.41
C ILE A 126 -5.03 -10.35 -14.82
N THR A 127 -5.26 -11.30 -13.90
CA THR A 127 -6.06 -12.48 -14.18
C THR A 127 -7.52 -12.10 -14.45
N ALA A 128 -8.04 -11.07 -13.79
CA ALA A 128 -9.41 -10.60 -13.98
C ALA A 128 -9.69 -9.94 -15.33
N ILE A 129 -8.71 -9.28 -15.94
CA ILE A 129 -8.88 -8.61 -17.24
C ILE A 129 -8.48 -9.50 -18.42
N GLU A 130 -7.83 -10.64 -18.16
CA GLU A 130 -7.42 -11.60 -19.17
C GLU A 130 -8.63 -12.10 -19.98
N GLY A 131 -8.51 -12.13 -21.31
CA GLY A 131 -9.60 -12.47 -22.22
C GLY A 131 -10.52 -11.31 -22.62
N TYR A 132 -10.52 -10.20 -21.86
CA TYR A 132 -11.33 -9.00 -22.18
C TYR A 132 -10.54 -7.87 -22.85
N VAL A 133 -9.21 -7.86 -22.71
CA VAL A 133 -8.32 -6.84 -23.27
C VAL A 133 -7.24 -7.48 -24.15
N PRO A 134 -6.62 -6.73 -25.09
CA PRO A 134 -5.51 -7.23 -25.88
C PRO A 134 -4.32 -7.64 -25.01
N GLN A 135 -3.53 -8.60 -25.50
CA GLN A 135 -2.34 -9.09 -24.81
C GLN A 135 -1.34 -7.97 -24.43
N TYR A 136 -1.21 -6.93 -25.25
CA TYR A 136 -0.34 -5.79 -24.96
C TYR A 136 -0.78 -5.00 -23.72
N VAL A 137 -2.08 -4.96 -23.41
CA VAL A 137 -2.57 -4.39 -22.14
C VAL A 137 -2.07 -5.26 -20.98
N ILE A 138 -2.19 -6.59 -21.08
CA ILE A 138 -1.68 -7.52 -20.07
C ILE A 138 -0.17 -7.33 -19.84
N PHE A 139 0.62 -7.23 -20.91
CA PHE A 139 2.06 -6.98 -20.83
C PHE A 139 2.38 -5.62 -20.18
N THR A 140 1.54 -4.61 -20.40
CA THR A 140 1.68 -3.31 -19.72
C THR A 140 1.54 -3.46 -18.21
N PHE A 141 0.49 -4.14 -17.74
CA PHE A 141 0.31 -4.40 -16.30
C PHE A 141 1.43 -5.25 -15.72
N GLN A 142 1.86 -6.29 -16.45
CA GLN A 142 2.96 -7.15 -16.01
C GLN A 142 4.25 -6.36 -15.82
N ALA A 143 4.65 -5.55 -16.82
CA ALA A 143 5.86 -4.73 -16.73
C ALA A 143 5.75 -3.66 -15.63
N PHE A 144 4.57 -3.08 -15.42
CA PHE A 144 4.31 -2.14 -14.34
C PHE A 144 4.43 -2.80 -12.95
N LEU A 145 3.85 -3.99 -12.76
CA LEU A 145 3.96 -4.73 -11.51
C LEU A 145 5.40 -5.17 -11.25
N GLU A 146 6.11 -5.66 -12.27
CA GLU A 146 7.54 -6.01 -12.17
C GLU A 146 8.35 -4.81 -11.66
N PHE A 147 8.17 -3.64 -12.28
CA PHE A 147 8.78 -2.40 -11.82
C PHE A 147 8.44 -2.10 -10.36
N CYS A 148 7.16 -2.18 -9.97
CA CYS A 148 6.73 -1.94 -8.60
C CYS A 148 7.38 -2.90 -7.60
N TYR A 149 7.43 -4.20 -7.90
CA TYR A 149 8.05 -5.20 -7.04
C TYR A 149 9.56 -4.95 -6.87
N LEU A 150 10.26 -4.58 -7.94
CA LEU A 150 11.69 -4.28 -7.89
C LEU A 150 11.98 -3.04 -7.02
N VAL A 151 11.23 -1.95 -7.18
CA VAL A 151 11.44 -0.73 -6.38
C VAL A 151 10.98 -0.88 -4.93
N CYS A 152 10.16 -1.88 -4.63
CA CYS A 152 9.75 -2.25 -3.28
C CYS A 152 10.73 -3.21 -2.57
N GLN A 153 11.88 -3.54 -3.15
CA GLN A 153 12.88 -4.38 -2.47
C GLN A 153 13.61 -3.57 -1.40
N ASN A 154 13.84 -4.16 -0.23
CA ASN A 154 14.58 -3.50 0.86
C ASN A 154 16.05 -3.22 0.51
N ILE A 155 16.64 -4.10 -0.31
CA ILE A 155 18.02 -4.02 -0.76
C ILE A 155 17.99 -3.94 -2.28
N ILE A 156 18.43 -2.81 -2.83
CA ILE A 156 18.51 -2.60 -4.27
C ILE A 156 19.99 -2.65 -4.67
N THR A 157 20.35 -3.66 -5.46
CA THR A 157 21.72 -3.82 -5.97
C THR A 157 21.89 -3.11 -7.32
N GLN A 158 23.12 -2.99 -7.81
CA GLN A 158 23.37 -2.47 -9.16
C GLN A 158 22.67 -3.31 -10.24
N GLN A 159 22.56 -4.64 -10.04
CA GLN A 159 21.82 -5.52 -10.94
C GLN A 159 20.32 -5.22 -10.90
N THR A 160 19.75 -5.06 -9.70
CA THR A 160 18.34 -4.67 -9.51
C THR A 160 18.04 -3.33 -10.17
N LEU A 161 18.96 -2.36 -10.12
CA LEU A 161 18.81 -1.07 -10.80
C LEU A 161 18.69 -1.22 -12.34
N VAL A 162 19.46 -2.14 -12.93
CA VAL A 162 19.35 -2.47 -14.36
C VAL A 162 18.00 -3.14 -14.67
N GLU A 163 17.53 -4.01 -13.78
CA GLU A 163 16.21 -4.64 -13.90
C GLU A 163 15.08 -3.62 -13.79
N ILE A 164 15.18 -2.64 -12.89
CA ILE A 164 14.22 -1.55 -12.75
C ILE A 164 14.10 -0.74 -14.05
N ASP A 165 15.23 -0.34 -14.64
CA ASP A 165 15.24 0.42 -15.88
C ASP A 165 14.70 -0.41 -17.06
N ASN A 166 15.03 -1.70 -17.10
CA ASN A 166 14.47 -2.63 -18.08
C ASN A 166 12.95 -2.80 -17.95
N ALA A 167 12.44 -3.00 -16.73
CA ALA A 167 11.01 -3.12 -16.47
C ALA A 167 10.28 -1.84 -16.87
N LEU A 168 10.85 -0.67 -16.54
CA LEU A 168 10.31 0.63 -16.94
C LEU A 168 10.28 0.81 -18.46
N ARG A 169 11.33 0.40 -19.16
CA ARG A 169 11.39 0.43 -20.63
C ARG A 169 10.35 -0.49 -21.27
N CYS A 170 10.18 -1.70 -20.74
CA CYS A 170 9.12 -2.61 -21.19
C CYS A 170 7.74 -2.02 -20.95
N PHE A 171 7.53 -1.39 -19.79
CA PHE A 171 6.28 -0.70 -19.48
C PHE A 171 5.98 0.43 -20.48
N HIS A 172 6.95 1.29 -20.76
CA HIS A 172 6.80 2.35 -21.77
C HIS A 172 6.58 1.81 -23.18
N LEU A 173 7.17 0.67 -23.54
CA LEU A 173 6.92 0.05 -24.84
C LEU A 173 5.47 -0.44 -24.96
N TYR A 174 4.97 -1.15 -23.93
CA TYR A 174 3.66 -1.78 -24.01
C TYR A 174 2.51 -0.82 -23.77
N HIS A 175 2.70 0.23 -22.96
CA HIS A 175 1.63 1.18 -22.66
C HIS A 175 1.17 2.00 -23.89
N GLU A 176 1.95 1.99 -24.98
CA GLU A 176 1.59 2.61 -26.25
C GLU A 176 0.30 2.01 -26.83
N VAL A 177 -0.08 0.80 -26.40
CA VAL A 177 -1.38 0.22 -26.75
C VAL A 177 -2.55 1.14 -26.42
N PHE A 178 -2.48 1.90 -25.32
CA PHE A 178 -3.54 2.82 -24.92
C PHE A 178 -3.57 4.07 -25.81
N GLN A 179 -2.41 4.58 -26.22
CA GLN A 179 -2.34 5.70 -27.16
C GLN A 179 -2.81 5.29 -28.55
N ASN A 180 -2.36 4.13 -29.03
CA ASN A 180 -2.77 3.56 -30.32
C ASN A 180 -4.27 3.26 -30.38
N ALA A 181 -4.89 2.94 -29.25
CA ALA A 181 -6.33 2.75 -29.12
C ALA A 181 -7.12 4.06 -28.98
N GLY A 182 -6.45 5.22 -28.92
CA GLY A 182 -7.09 6.53 -28.72
C GLY A 182 -7.63 6.77 -27.30
N VAL A 183 -7.13 6.01 -26.32
CA VAL A 183 -7.54 6.12 -24.90
C VAL A 183 -6.81 7.25 -24.20
N VAL A 184 -5.56 7.50 -24.58
CA VAL A 184 -4.67 8.49 -23.97
C VAL A 184 -3.99 9.31 -25.05
N ASP A 185 -4.03 10.63 -24.95
CA ASP A 185 -3.35 11.52 -25.91
C ASP A 185 -1.84 11.56 -25.68
N THR A 186 -1.41 11.67 -24.42
CA THR A 186 0.00 11.74 -24.03
C THR A 186 0.27 11.05 -22.69
N PHE A 187 1.49 10.53 -22.53
CA PHE A 187 1.98 9.95 -21.27
C PHE A 187 2.66 10.97 -20.36
N SER A 188 2.47 12.27 -20.60
CA SER A 188 3.06 13.39 -19.84
C SER A 188 2.37 13.63 -18.50
N LEU A 189 1.88 12.56 -17.87
CA LEU A 189 1.17 12.63 -16.59
C LEU A 189 2.21 12.61 -15.46
N PRO A 190 2.02 13.41 -14.39
CA PRO A 190 3.02 13.56 -13.32
C PRO A 190 3.54 12.24 -12.76
N TRP A 191 2.64 11.27 -12.54
CA TRP A 191 2.99 9.97 -11.94
C TRP A 191 3.74 9.05 -12.90
N GLN A 192 3.40 9.06 -14.19
CA GLN A 192 4.10 8.29 -15.21
C GLN A 192 5.49 8.88 -15.49
N HIS A 193 5.58 10.22 -15.51
CA HIS A 193 6.85 10.91 -15.66
C HIS A 193 7.77 10.68 -14.45
N ALA A 194 7.23 10.64 -13.23
CA ALA A 194 7.99 10.39 -12.02
C ALA A 194 8.75 9.05 -12.06
N MET A 195 8.18 8.01 -12.69
CA MET A 195 8.81 6.68 -12.81
C MET A 195 10.18 6.74 -13.50
N LYS A 196 10.39 7.66 -14.46
CA LYS A 196 11.67 7.86 -15.16
C LYS A 196 12.82 8.25 -14.23
N HIS A 197 12.49 8.82 -13.08
CA HIS A 197 13.48 9.32 -12.13
C HIS A 197 13.82 8.31 -11.04
N TYR A 198 13.10 7.18 -10.94
CA TYR A 198 13.31 6.22 -9.86
C TYR A 198 14.74 5.70 -9.81
N TYR A 199 15.36 5.38 -10.96
CA TYR A 199 16.76 4.95 -10.99
C TYR A 199 17.68 5.97 -10.31
N HIS A 200 17.58 7.24 -10.72
CA HIS A 200 18.42 8.31 -10.21
C HIS A 200 18.15 8.60 -8.72
N LEU A 201 16.87 8.67 -8.36
CA LEU A 201 16.44 8.94 -7.00
C LEU A 201 16.81 7.81 -6.04
N ILE A 202 16.79 6.54 -6.47
CA ILE A 202 17.27 5.41 -5.67
C ILE A 202 18.78 5.53 -5.44
N CYS A 203 19.55 5.96 -6.44
CA CYS A 203 20.98 6.20 -6.27
C CYS A 203 21.28 7.34 -5.28
N GLN A 204 20.44 8.38 -5.26
CA GLN A 204 20.62 9.54 -4.38
C GLN A 204 20.15 9.31 -2.95
N PHE A 205 18.97 8.71 -2.80
CA PHE A 205 18.26 8.62 -1.52
C PHE A 205 18.23 7.21 -0.92
N GLY A 206 18.62 6.20 -1.70
CA GLY A 206 18.52 4.80 -1.32
C GLY A 206 17.14 4.21 -1.58
N THR A 207 16.86 3.09 -0.92
CA THR A 207 15.65 2.30 -1.16
C THR A 207 14.36 3.10 -0.85
N PRO A 208 13.38 3.12 -1.78
CA PRO A 208 12.14 3.89 -1.60
C PRO A 208 11.29 3.47 -0.39
N ASN A 209 11.34 2.19 0.02
CA ASN A 209 10.60 1.70 1.19
C ASN A 209 10.88 2.48 2.48
N GLY A 210 12.10 3.00 2.65
CA GLY A 210 12.49 3.77 3.82
C GLY A 210 12.07 5.24 3.79
N LEU A 211 11.56 5.73 2.66
CA LEU A 211 11.31 7.15 2.39
C LEU A 211 9.87 7.44 1.94
N CYS A 212 9.13 6.39 1.56
CA CYS A 212 7.76 6.50 1.08
C CYS A 212 6.83 7.11 2.14
N SER A 213 5.85 7.89 1.69
CA SER A 213 4.82 8.48 2.55
C SER A 213 3.97 7.44 3.29
N SER A 214 4.04 6.16 2.95
CA SER A 214 3.37 5.09 3.69
C SER A 214 3.78 5.07 5.17
N ILE A 215 5.04 5.41 5.47
CA ILE A 215 5.55 5.46 6.85
C ILE A 215 4.82 6.56 7.64
N THR A 216 4.77 7.76 7.07
CA THR A 216 4.14 8.92 7.71
C THR A 216 2.62 8.78 7.75
N GLU A 217 1.99 8.20 6.72
CA GLU A 217 0.56 7.91 6.72
C GLU A 217 0.18 6.88 7.80
N SER A 218 0.97 5.81 7.97
CA SER A 218 0.77 4.82 9.05
C SER A 218 0.87 5.47 10.44
N LYS A 219 1.89 6.31 10.66
CA LYS A 219 2.02 7.08 11.91
C LYS A 219 0.86 8.07 12.09
N HIS A 220 0.40 8.73 11.03
CA HIS A 220 -0.73 9.65 11.07
C HIS A 220 -2.05 8.93 11.41
N ILE A 221 -2.23 7.66 11.02
CA ILE A 221 -3.37 6.85 11.49
C ILE A 221 -3.35 6.77 13.03
N LYS A 222 -2.23 6.34 13.61
CA LYS A 222 -2.09 6.11 15.05
C LYS A 222 -2.07 7.41 15.87
N ALA A 223 -1.40 8.46 15.39
CA ALA A 223 -1.22 9.70 16.12
C ALA A 223 -2.33 10.75 15.89
N VAL A 224 -3.10 10.62 14.80
CA VAL A 224 -4.11 11.63 14.42
C VAL A 224 -5.48 10.99 14.22
N LYS A 225 -5.63 10.10 13.23
CA LYS A 225 -6.96 9.57 12.85
C LYS A 225 -7.63 8.81 14.01
N TRP A 226 -6.89 7.94 14.69
CA TRP A 226 -7.41 7.15 15.81
C TRP A 226 -7.76 8.04 17.02
N PRO A 227 -6.86 8.90 17.55
CA PRO A 227 -7.19 9.81 18.63
C PRO A 227 -8.37 10.72 18.30
N TYR A 228 -8.44 11.25 17.07
CA TYR A 228 -9.52 12.12 16.64
C TYR A 228 -10.89 11.43 16.74
N ARG A 229 -11.00 10.16 16.32
CA ARG A 229 -12.23 9.35 16.44
C ARG A 229 -12.65 9.13 17.90
N CYS A 230 -11.70 9.12 18.83
CA CYS A 230 -11.97 8.98 20.26
C CYS A 230 -12.31 10.31 20.96
N THR A 231 -12.23 11.46 20.26
CA THR A 231 -12.60 12.76 20.83
C THR A 231 -14.09 13.03 20.70
N ASN A 232 -14.59 14.00 21.45
CA ASN A 232 -15.93 14.56 21.24
C ASN A 232 -15.98 15.62 20.11
N HIS A 233 -14.92 15.73 19.31
CA HIS A 233 -14.71 16.71 18.23
C HIS A 233 -14.71 18.20 18.63
N PHE A 234 -14.90 18.56 19.90
CA PHE A 234 -14.79 19.94 20.38
C PHE A 234 -13.38 20.24 20.89
N GLN A 235 -12.67 21.21 20.28
CA GLN A 235 -11.24 21.46 20.56
C GLN A 235 -10.40 20.17 20.46
N ALA A 236 -10.65 19.38 19.41
CA ALA A 236 -10.13 18.02 19.23
C ALA A 236 -8.61 17.94 19.34
N LEU A 237 -7.86 18.94 18.85
CA LEU A 237 -6.40 18.95 18.89
C LEU A 237 -5.85 18.76 20.31
N ARG A 238 -6.39 19.49 21.31
CA ARG A 238 -5.96 19.35 22.71
C ARG A 238 -6.23 17.94 23.25
N GLN A 239 -7.37 17.37 22.89
CA GLN A 239 -7.74 16.03 23.32
C GLN A 239 -6.86 14.96 22.68
N MET A 240 -6.57 15.08 21.38
CA MET A 240 -5.67 14.18 20.66
C MET A 240 -4.26 14.19 21.26
N LEU A 241 -3.72 15.38 21.56
CA LEU A 241 -2.42 15.52 22.23
C LEU A 241 -2.40 14.82 23.59
N LEU A 242 -3.47 14.97 24.39
CA LEU A 242 -3.59 14.28 25.68
C LEU A 242 -3.73 12.76 25.53
N ILE A 243 -4.44 12.28 24.52
CA ILE A 243 -4.56 10.84 24.21
C ILE A 243 -3.19 10.28 23.85
N ASN A 244 -2.48 10.92 22.91
CA ASN A 244 -1.14 10.49 22.50
C ASN A 244 -0.18 10.46 23.71
N GLN A 245 -0.16 11.52 24.52
CA GLN A 245 0.67 11.56 25.72
C GLN A 245 0.36 10.41 26.71
N ARG A 246 -0.92 10.03 26.85
CA ARG A 246 -1.31 8.92 27.73
C ARG A 246 -0.88 7.58 27.15
N LEU A 247 -1.05 7.37 25.85
CA LEU A 247 -0.62 6.16 25.16
C LEU A 247 0.90 6.00 25.26
N ASP A 248 1.68 7.06 25.04
CA ASP A 248 3.13 7.03 25.16
C ASP A 248 3.57 6.65 26.58
N LYS A 249 2.92 7.21 27.61
CA LYS A 249 3.17 6.85 29.02
C LYS A 249 2.83 5.40 29.32
N LEU A 250 1.73 4.88 28.77
CA LEU A 250 1.35 3.48 28.94
C LEU A 250 2.34 2.54 28.26
N ILE A 251 2.78 2.86 27.04
CA ILE A 251 3.80 2.09 26.33
C ILE A 251 5.10 2.07 27.13
N ALA A 252 5.57 3.21 27.61
CA ALA A 252 6.78 3.30 28.43
C ALA A 252 6.67 2.47 29.72
N ALA A 253 5.54 2.55 30.42
CA ALA A 253 5.30 1.76 31.63
C ALA A 253 5.24 0.24 31.33
N CYS A 254 4.60 -0.17 30.23
CA CYS A 254 4.57 -1.56 29.81
C CYS A 254 5.98 -2.10 29.49
N THR A 255 6.83 -1.29 28.85
CA THR A 255 8.22 -1.68 28.60
C THR A 255 9.01 -1.84 29.90
N ASP A 256 8.90 -0.88 30.83
CA ASP A 256 9.54 -0.94 32.15
C ASP A 256 9.10 -2.18 32.95
N PHE A 257 7.80 -2.47 32.97
CA PHE A 257 7.28 -3.66 33.64
C PHE A 257 7.71 -4.97 32.97
N LYS A 258 7.86 -5.01 31.63
CA LYS A 258 8.44 -6.17 30.94
C LYS A 258 9.91 -6.37 31.31
N GLU A 259 10.71 -5.31 31.34
CA GLU A 259 12.13 -5.37 31.73
C GLU A 259 12.31 -5.81 33.18
N CYS A 260 11.39 -5.40 34.06
CA CYS A 260 11.33 -5.85 35.44
C CYS A 260 10.72 -7.26 35.62
N GLY A 261 10.37 -7.94 34.53
CA GLY A 261 9.79 -9.29 34.51
C GLY A 261 8.37 -9.39 35.07
N MET A 262 7.68 -8.27 35.23
CA MET A 262 6.32 -8.18 35.79
C MET A 262 5.22 -8.52 34.77
N LEU A 263 5.57 -8.66 33.48
CA LEU A 263 4.65 -8.95 32.38
C LEU A 263 5.08 -10.17 31.53
N ASN A 264 5.88 -11.08 32.10
CA ASN A 264 6.45 -12.22 31.36
C ASN A 264 5.50 -13.42 31.21
N GLU A 265 4.40 -13.48 31.98
CA GLU A 265 3.42 -14.56 31.90
C GLU A 265 2.01 -14.05 31.59
N PRO A 266 1.24 -14.76 30.75
CA PRO A 266 -0.20 -14.54 30.65
C PRO A 266 -0.85 -14.66 32.03
N LEU A 267 -1.71 -13.71 32.40
CA LEU A 267 -2.49 -13.78 33.65
C LEU A 267 -3.23 -15.13 33.82
N LEU A 268 -3.55 -15.79 32.70
CA LEU A 268 -4.18 -17.11 32.65
C LEU A 268 -3.27 -18.22 33.20
N SER A 269 -1.97 -18.26 32.86
CA SER A 269 -1.04 -19.28 33.37
C SER A 269 -0.81 -19.13 34.87
N HIS A 270 -0.72 -17.87 35.33
CA HIS A 270 -0.55 -17.56 36.74
C HIS A 270 -1.82 -17.87 37.56
N ALA A 271 -3.02 -17.64 36.99
CA ALA A 271 -4.29 -18.02 37.60
C ALA A 271 -4.49 -19.55 37.66
N LEU A 272 -4.13 -20.28 36.59
CA LEU A 272 -4.20 -21.74 36.53
C LEU A 272 -3.22 -22.40 37.52
N GLY A 273 -2.00 -21.86 37.64
CA GLY A 273 -1.03 -22.29 38.65
C GLY A 273 -1.47 -22.02 40.09
N ALA A 274 -2.11 -20.87 40.35
CA ALA A 274 -2.62 -20.52 41.67
C ALA A 274 -3.86 -21.34 42.08
N LEU A 275 -4.66 -21.81 41.11
CA LEU A 275 -5.82 -22.67 41.34
C LEU A 275 -5.46 -24.15 41.59
N GLY A 276 -4.17 -24.50 41.58
CA GLY A 276 -3.71 -25.84 41.99
C GLY A 276 -4.21 -26.98 41.10
N GLN A 277 -4.47 -26.72 39.82
CA GLN A 277 -4.76 -27.79 38.86
C GLN A 277 -3.46 -28.49 38.44
N HIS A 278 -2.97 -29.39 39.29
CA HIS A 278 -2.25 -30.55 38.79
C HIS A 278 -3.28 -31.59 38.35
N SER A 279 -3.66 -31.55 37.07
CA SER A 279 -4.22 -32.72 36.41
C SER A 279 -3.85 -32.70 34.93
N SER A 280 -3.12 -33.73 34.54
CA SER A 280 -3.16 -34.31 33.21
C SER A 280 -4.60 -34.38 32.70
N ASP A 281 -4.76 -34.04 31.43
CA ASP A 281 -5.93 -34.29 30.59
C ASP A 281 -7.22 -33.55 30.96
N THR A 282 -7.35 -32.32 30.46
CA THR A 282 -8.64 -31.78 29.97
C THR A 282 -8.35 -30.88 28.75
N ASP A 283 -8.14 -31.51 27.59
CA ASP A 283 -8.63 -30.95 26.33
C ASP A 283 -10.17 -30.91 26.40
N ASP A 284 -10.78 -29.96 25.69
CA ASP A 284 -12.20 -29.59 25.72
C ASP A 284 -12.68 -28.83 26.97
N LEU A 285 -12.76 -27.50 26.83
CA LEU A 285 -13.88 -26.61 27.23
C LEU A 285 -13.35 -25.21 27.58
N CYS A 286 -13.20 -24.35 26.55
CA CYS A 286 -13.43 -22.91 26.69
C CYS A 286 -13.61 -22.20 25.34
N ASP A 287 -14.41 -22.78 24.45
CA ASP A 287 -15.08 -22.01 23.39
C ASP A 287 -16.31 -21.32 24.02
N GLN A 288 -16.12 -20.07 24.47
CA GLN A 288 -17.14 -19.02 24.59
C GLN A 288 -16.63 -17.85 25.44
N VAL A 289 -15.77 -17.01 24.86
CA VAL A 289 -15.78 -15.58 25.17
C VAL A 289 -15.77 -14.87 23.83
N GLY A 290 -16.89 -14.23 23.50
CA GLY A 290 -17.02 -13.46 22.26
C GLY A 290 -15.97 -12.36 22.22
N GLU A 291 -14.99 -12.52 21.35
CA GLU A 291 -14.12 -11.43 20.93
C GLU A 291 -14.99 -10.37 20.26
N SER A 292 -14.99 -9.18 20.83
CA SER A 292 -15.35 -7.97 20.11
C SER A 292 -14.36 -7.81 18.97
N HIS A 293 -14.75 -8.32 17.81
CA HIS A 293 -14.18 -8.06 16.50
C HIS A 293 -14.10 -6.54 16.32
N ASP A 294 -12.88 -5.97 16.27
CA ASP A 294 -12.53 -4.74 15.53
C ASP A 294 -11.24 -4.02 16.00
N MET A 295 -10.49 -4.49 17.01
CA MET A 295 -9.38 -3.68 17.56
C MET A 295 -8.02 -4.40 17.75
N ALA A 296 -7.86 -5.64 17.29
CA ALA A 296 -6.64 -6.43 17.54
C ALA A 296 -5.70 -6.63 16.34
N ASN A 297 -6.15 -6.39 15.09
CA ASN A 297 -5.36 -6.77 13.90
C ASN A 297 -4.36 -5.72 13.37
N GLU A 298 -4.15 -4.58 14.04
CA GLU A 298 -3.24 -3.52 13.53
C GLU A 298 -1.96 -3.31 14.36
N ILE A 299 -1.66 -4.23 15.29
CA ILE A 299 -0.44 -4.15 16.14
C ILE A 299 0.69 -5.07 15.65
N GLU A 300 0.42 -6.03 14.77
CA GLU A 300 1.43 -7.00 14.32
C GLU A 300 2.07 -6.65 12.96
N GLU A 301 2.50 -5.40 12.78
CA GLU A 301 3.43 -5.07 11.67
C GLU A 301 4.25 -3.83 12.01
N LEU A 302 5.12 -3.95 13.01
CA LEU A 302 6.29 -3.09 13.14
C LEU A 302 7.45 -4.00 13.54
N GLY A 303 8.32 -4.31 12.57
CA GLY A 303 9.54 -5.05 12.83
C GLY A 303 10.44 -4.25 13.77
N ASP A 304 10.60 -4.72 15.00
CA ASP A 304 11.73 -4.35 15.83
C ASP A 304 12.98 -5.00 15.22
N ALA A 305 13.85 -4.16 14.67
CA ALA A 305 15.22 -4.53 14.33
C ALA A 305 16.00 -4.73 15.64
N ILE A 306 16.14 -5.99 16.06
CA ILE A 306 17.14 -6.39 17.05
C ILE A 306 18.08 -7.39 16.39
N ASP A 307 19.32 -6.94 16.24
CA ASP A 307 20.45 -7.67 15.69
C ASP A 307 20.90 -8.76 16.69
N ALA A 308 20.57 -10.03 16.43
CA ALA A 308 21.14 -11.18 17.13
C ALA A 308 21.05 -12.46 16.26
N PRO A 309 22.09 -13.32 16.27
CA PRO A 309 22.19 -14.43 15.32
C PRO A 309 21.25 -15.58 15.73
N ARG A 310 20.22 -15.87 14.92
CA ARG A 310 19.35 -17.03 15.11
C ARG A 310 19.84 -18.21 14.27
N SER A 311 20.37 -19.24 14.92
CA SER A 311 20.48 -20.57 14.33
C SER A 311 19.09 -21.17 14.15
N VAL A 312 18.73 -21.52 12.93
CA VAL A 312 17.45 -22.16 12.60
C VAL A 312 17.49 -23.63 13.02
N LYS A 313 16.61 -24.02 13.95
CA LYS A 313 16.13 -25.40 14.05
C LYS A 313 14.64 -25.39 13.77
N ALA A 314 14.28 -25.77 12.55
CA ALA A 314 12.91 -25.89 12.10
C ALA A 314 12.29 -27.16 12.70
N HIS A 315 11.20 -27.00 13.43
CA HIS A 315 10.20 -28.05 13.61
C HIS A 315 8.83 -27.38 13.46
N VAL A 316 8.13 -27.71 12.37
CA VAL A 316 6.78 -27.22 12.08
C VAL A 316 5.82 -28.38 12.30
N SER A 317 4.85 -28.20 13.18
CA SER A 317 3.68 -29.06 13.31
C SER A 317 2.45 -28.25 12.89
N LEU A 318 1.77 -28.71 11.83
CA LEU A 318 0.58 -28.08 11.28
C LEU A 318 -0.63 -28.41 12.16
N ALA A 319 -1.43 -27.39 12.49
CA ALA A 319 -2.77 -27.58 13.03
C ALA A 319 -3.75 -27.87 11.89
N CYS A 320 -4.41 -29.03 11.92
CA CYS A 320 -5.51 -29.36 11.03
C CYS A 320 -6.83 -28.84 11.62
N THR A 321 -7.36 -27.75 11.09
CA THR A 321 -8.77 -27.37 11.31
C THR A 321 -9.61 -27.96 10.17
N HIS A 322 -10.54 -28.85 10.51
CA HIS A 322 -11.50 -29.41 9.56
C HIS A 322 -12.57 -28.37 9.22
N HIS A 323 -12.61 -27.91 7.97
CA HIS A 323 -13.68 -27.03 7.48
C HIS A 323 -14.91 -27.87 7.09
N MET A 324 -15.98 -27.79 7.90
CA MET A 324 -17.25 -28.46 7.64
C MET A 324 -18.11 -27.65 6.68
N SER A 325 -17.83 -27.71 5.36
CA SER A 325 -18.81 -27.39 4.29
C SER A 325 -18.24 -27.47 2.85
N GLN A 326 -17.43 -28.49 2.52
CA GLN A 326 -17.19 -28.80 1.10
C GLN A 326 -18.03 -30.02 0.67
N PRO A 327 -18.73 -29.96 -0.47
CA PRO A 327 -19.39 -31.13 -1.04
C PRO A 327 -18.34 -32.17 -1.45
N SER A 328 -18.48 -33.40 -0.95
CA SER A 328 -17.51 -34.50 -1.08
C SER A 328 -17.63 -35.30 -2.38
N THR A 329 -18.16 -34.72 -3.47
CA THR A 329 -18.44 -35.46 -4.71
C THR A 329 -17.87 -34.77 -5.95
N LEU A 330 -16.87 -35.41 -6.55
CA LEU A 330 -16.03 -34.97 -7.67
C LEU A 330 -16.70 -35.15 -9.04
N TYR A 331 -18.02 -34.87 -9.17
CA TYR A 331 -18.77 -35.11 -10.42
C TYR A 331 -19.66 -33.96 -10.91
N ILE A 332 -19.40 -32.71 -10.50
CA ILE A 332 -20.10 -31.54 -11.04
C ILE A 332 -19.09 -30.45 -11.44
N LEU A 333 -18.29 -30.76 -12.46
CA LEU A 333 -17.69 -29.79 -13.38
C LEU A 333 -17.84 -30.40 -14.77
N GLY A 334 -18.98 -30.14 -15.40
CA GLY A 334 -19.22 -30.44 -16.80
C GLY A 334 -18.93 -29.19 -17.63
N CYS A 335 -17.93 -29.32 -18.51
CA CYS A 335 -17.52 -28.41 -19.60
C CYS A 335 -17.08 -26.99 -19.24
#